data_AF-C5MB83-F1
#
_entry.id   AF-C5MB83-F1
#
_cell.length_a   1.000
_cell.length_b   1.000
_cell.length_c   1.000
_cell.angle_alpha   90.00
_cell.angle_beta   90.00
_cell.angle_gamma   90.00
#
_symmetry.space_group_name_H-M   'P 1'
#
loop_
_entity.id
_entity.type
_entity.pdbx_description
1 polymer ?
#
loop_
_entity_poly.entity_id
_entity_poly.type
_entity_poly.pdbx_seq_one_letter_code
_entity_poly.pdbx_strand_id
1 'polypeptide(L)'
;MMLQLNFYAPVNGRIHGDKEIFWLAFAISGDENYIFNGYRAAAVGTITPQLERAKPDGTGHESNEICSPHPGHVSSDDDALVWFNSGFLYCGQNDVVDFENEFSHKSRLKHISNLEDFKTFYQSPLRIESAIIPPMDLDIQAVNVDDEPSKGWFMDKRYCNSYMWCAYDKIGGRTKDGKYNRLEGKVINFDDKAQELFTYYGDVWVGLE
;
A
#
# COMPACT_ATOMS: atom_id res chain seq x y z
N MET A 1 -0.23 -13.83 26.40
CA MET A 1 0.58 -12.63 26.68
C MET A 1 0.10 -11.40 25.91
N MET A 2 -0.20 -11.52 24.61
CA MET A 2 -0.67 -10.40 23.77
C MET A 2 -1.88 -9.63 24.33
N LEU A 3 -2.95 -10.33 24.73
CA LEU A 3 -4.12 -9.69 25.33
C LEU A 3 -3.75 -8.97 26.64
N GLN A 4 -2.89 -9.56 27.45
CA GLN A 4 -2.45 -8.97 28.71
C GLN A 4 -1.68 -7.65 28.46
N LEU A 5 -0.77 -7.63 27.48
CA LEU A 5 0.07 -6.46 27.15
C LEU A 5 -0.75 -5.22 26.77
N ASN A 6 -1.90 -5.40 26.12
CA ASN A 6 -2.84 -4.31 25.81
C ASN A 6 -3.39 -3.59 27.05
N PHE A 7 -3.30 -4.18 28.25
CA PHE A 7 -3.75 -3.53 29.49
C PHE A 7 -2.62 -2.81 30.24
N TYR A 8 -1.37 -2.89 29.77
CA TYR A 8 -0.23 -2.22 30.40
C TYR A 8 0.01 -0.87 29.72
N ALA A 9 -0.40 0.23 30.37
CA ALA A 9 -0.19 1.58 29.87
C ALA A 9 1.27 1.89 29.45
N PRO A 10 2.31 1.42 30.15
CA PRO A 10 3.70 1.63 29.68
C PRO A 10 4.03 0.98 28.33
N VAL A 11 3.35 -0.10 27.97
CA VAL A 11 3.52 -0.80 26.68
C VAL A 11 2.78 -0.03 25.60
N ASN A 12 1.48 0.22 25.78
CA ASN A 12 0.66 0.95 24.80
C ASN A 12 1.18 2.37 24.53
N GLY A 13 1.77 3.03 25.53
CA GLY A 13 2.36 4.37 25.33
C GLY A 13 3.66 4.41 24.51
N ARG A 14 4.20 3.25 24.10
CA ARG A 14 5.50 3.15 23.40
C ARG A 14 5.43 2.41 22.05
N ILE A 15 4.27 1.90 21.69
CA ILE A 15 4.05 1.21 20.42
C ILE A 15 3.15 2.07 19.52
N HIS A 16 3.20 1.82 18.21
CA HIS A 16 2.33 2.53 17.28
C HIS A 16 0.92 1.94 17.30
N GLY A 17 0.79 0.64 17.54
CA GLY A 17 -0.48 -0.04 17.67
C GLY A 17 -0.35 -1.48 18.16
N ASP A 18 -1.48 -2.17 18.12
CA ASP A 18 -1.65 -3.57 18.50
C ASP A 18 -0.72 -4.54 17.76
N LYS A 19 -0.32 -4.22 16.52
CA LYS A 19 0.53 -5.09 15.69
C LYS A 19 1.93 -5.32 16.27
N GLU A 20 2.52 -4.33 16.93
CA GLU A 20 3.81 -4.52 17.60
C GLU A 20 3.70 -5.49 18.78
N ILE A 21 2.50 -5.68 19.34
CA ILE A 21 2.26 -6.60 20.44
C ILE A 21 2.38 -8.05 19.97
N PHE A 22 2.17 -8.37 18.69
CA PHE A 22 2.25 -9.75 18.19
C PHE A 22 3.61 -10.39 18.47
N TRP A 23 4.70 -9.76 18.02
CA TRP A 23 6.05 -10.28 18.25
C TRP A 23 6.55 -10.01 19.67
N LEU A 24 6.18 -8.87 20.26
CA LEU A 24 6.58 -8.53 21.63
C LEU A 24 6.00 -9.52 22.66
N ALA A 25 4.80 -10.05 22.41
CA ALA A 25 4.19 -11.07 23.25
C ALA A 25 4.98 -12.39 23.27
N PHE A 26 5.54 -12.79 22.12
CA PHE A 26 6.41 -13.97 22.03
C PHE A 26 7.71 -13.74 22.83
N ALA A 27 8.39 -12.61 22.58
CA ALA A 27 9.63 -12.25 23.27
C ALA A 27 9.46 -12.18 24.80
N ILE A 28 8.42 -11.51 25.30
CA ILE A 28 8.14 -11.40 26.74
C ILE A 28 7.80 -12.76 27.38
N SER A 29 7.23 -13.68 26.60
CA SER A 29 6.93 -15.04 27.08
C SER A 29 8.16 -15.96 27.05
N GLY A 30 9.31 -15.48 26.57
CA GLY A 30 10.52 -16.27 26.37
C GLY A 30 10.47 -17.19 25.15
N ASP A 31 9.47 -17.01 24.27
CA ASP A 31 9.39 -17.72 23.00
C ASP A 31 10.06 -16.89 21.93
N GLU A 32 11.36 -17.10 21.77
CA GLU A 32 12.21 -16.39 20.80
C GLU A 32 12.34 -17.16 19.48
N ASN A 33 11.56 -18.23 19.27
CA ASN A 33 11.61 -19.03 18.04
C ASN A 33 10.76 -18.41 16.93
N TYR A 34 10.97 -17.14 16.66
CA TYR A 34 10.34 -16.40 15.57
C TYR A 34 11.42 -15.76 14.68
N ILE A 35 11.05 -15.52 13.43
CA ILE A 35 11.89 -14.79 12.48
C ILE A 35 11.13 -13.59 11.96
N PHE A 36 11.86 -12.50 11.69
CA PHE A 36 11.30 -11.39 10.95
C PHE A 36 11.32 -11.73 9.47
N ASN A 37 10.18 -11.48 8.83
CA ASN A 37 10.03 -11.59 7.38
C ASN A 37 11.14 -10.79 6.66
N GLY A 38 11.75 -11.39 5.63
CA GLY A 38 12.81 -10.74 4.87
C GLY A 38 12.32 -9.52 4.09
N TYR A 39 11.06 -9.55 3.67
CA TYR A 39 10.42 -8.41 3.03
C TYR A 39 9.88 -7.40 4.04
N ARG A 40 9.87 -6.16 3.58
CA ARG A 40 9.26 -5.04 4.27
C ARG A 40 7.79 -4.90 3.87
N ALA A 41 7.14 -3.86 4.38
CA ALA A 41 5.77 -3.52 3.98
C ALA A 41 5.66 -3.34 2.46
N ALA A 42 4.52 -3.78 1.93
CA ALA A 42 4.15 -3.71 0.53
C ALA A 42 2.85 -2.93 0.36
N ALA A 43 2.66 -2.26 -0.77
CA ALA A 43 1.32 -1.86 -1.19
C ALA A 43 0.68 -3.04 -1.91
N VAL A 44 -0.58 -3.37 -1.59
CA VAL A 44 -1.32 -4.44 -2.25
C VAL A 44 -2.49 -3.87 -3.03
N GLY A 45 -2.76 -4.43 -4.21
CA GLY A 45 -3.85 -3.96 -5.07
C GLY A 45 -3.60 -4.28 -6.53
N THR A 46 -4.08 -3.41 -7.41
CA THR A 46 -3.82 -3.45 -8.85
C THR A 46 -2.74 -2.45 -9.22
N ILE A 47 -1.94 -2.76 -10.25
CA ILE A 47 -0.95 -1.81 -10.77
C ILE A 47 -1.68 -0.62 -11.37
N THR A 48 -1.34 0.59 -10.90
CA THR A 48 -1.89 1.84 -11.40
C THR A 48 -1.60 1.97 -12.90
N PRO A 49 -2.62 2.11 -13.76
CA PRO A 49 -2.44 2.24 -15.21
C PRO A 49 -1.59 3.46 -15.58
N GLN A 50 -0.81 3.35 -16.66
CA GLN A 50 0.07 4.44 -17.10
C GLN A 50 -0.67 5.75 -17.41
N LEU A 51 -1.92 5.65 -17.85
CA LEU A 51 -2.80 6.80 -18.11
C LEU A 51 -3.02 7.66 -16.84
N GLU A 52 -3.06 7.04 -15.66
CA GLU A 52 -3.20 7.75 -14.38
C GLU A 52 -1.92 8.54 -14.05
N ARG A 53 -0.77 8.08 -14.55
CA ARG A 53 0.58 8.53 -14.22
C ARG A 53 1.39 8.98 -15.44
N ALA A 54 0.77 9.63 -16.42
CA ALA A 54 1.53 10.19 -17.54
C ALA A 54 2.42 11.35 -17.05
N LYS A 55 3.66 11.40 -17.53
CA LYS A 55 4.57 12.54 -17.33
C LYS A 55 4.04 13.78 -18.06
N PRO A 56 4.50 15.00 -17.72
CA PRO A 56 4.12 16.23 -18.42
C PRO A 56 4.39 16.20 -19.94
N ASP A 57 5.38 15.41 -20.38
CA ASP A 57 5.72 15.23 -21.79
C ASP A 57 4.89 14.15 -22.51
N GLY A 58 3.94 13.53 -21.80
CA GLY A 58 3.08 12.46 -22.31
C GLY A 58 3.70 11.06 -22.28
N THR A 59 4.95 10.93 -21.83
CA THR A 59 5.61 9.62 -21.68
C THR A 59 5.23 8.93 -20.37
N GLY A 60 5.52 7.64 -20.28
CA GLY A 60 5.31 6.87 -19.07
C GLY A 60 6.45 7.03 -18.06
N HIS A 61 6.15 6.81 -16.79
CA HIS A 61 7.14 6.51 -15.77
C HIS A 61 7.68 5.10 -15.98
N GLU A 62 8.96 4.89 -15.67
CA GLU A 62 9.56 3.55 -15.66
C GLU A 62 9.16 2.76 -14.41
N SER A 63 8.84 3.48 -13.33
CA SER A 63 8.30 2.93 -12.09
C SER A 63 6.87 2.44 -12.27
N ASN A 64 6.59 1.23 -11.80
CA ASN A 64 5.24 0.77 -11.49
C ASN A 64 4.78 1.39 -10.16
N GLU A 65 3.48 1.59 -10.00
CA GLU A 65 2.87 2.07 -8.75
C GLU A 65 1.68 1.19 -8.42
N ILE A 66 1.49 0.92 -7.14
CA ILE A 66 0.21 0.49 -6.59
C ILE A 66 -0.20 1.59 -5.61
N CYS A 67 -1.38 2.15 -5.81
CA CYS A 67 -2.02 3.05 -4.84
C CYS A 67 -3.27 2.40 -4.28
N SER A 68 -3.24 2.15 -2.97
CA SER A 68 -4.40 1.69 -2.23
C SER A 68 -4.30 2.15 -0.77
N PRO A 69 -5.41 2.27 -0.05
CA PRO A 69 -5.37 2.50 1.40
C PRO A 69 -5.06 1.21 2.20
N HIS A 70 -4.48 0.21 1.54
CA HIS A 70 -4.22 -1.12 2.10
C HIS A 70 -2.73 -1.48 2.01
N PRO A 71 -1.88 -0.95 2.90
CA PRO A 71 -0.57 -1.53 3.12
C PRO A 71 -0.71 -2.97 3.64
N GLY A 72 0.18 -3.85 3.20
CA GLY A 72 0.22 -5.24 3.64
C GLY A 72 1.63 -5.81 3.67
N HIS A 73 1.75 -7.08 3.99
CA HIS A 73 3.01 -7.82 4.06
C HIS A 73 2.90 -9.09 3.22
N VAL A 74 3.98 -9.35 2.49
CA VAL A 74 4.15 -10.54 1.65
C VAL A 74 5.29 -11.38 2.21
N SER A 75 5.15 -12.70 2.21
CA SER A 75 6.12 -13.66 2.71
C SER A 75 7.38 -13.65 1.86
N SER A 76 8.56 -13.59 2.48
CA SER A 76 9.85 -13.75 1.79
C SER A 76 10.16 -15.17 1.37
N ASP A 77 9.40 -16.14 1.88
CA ASP A 77 9.68 -17.57 1.65
C ASP A 77 9.08 -18.04 0.31
N ASP A 78 7.92 -17.50 -0.05
CA ASP A 78 7.11 -17.97 -1.18
C ASP A 78 6.34 -16.86 -1.91
N ASP A 79 6.60 -15.58 -1.59
CA ASP A 79 5.91 -14.43 -2.18
C ASP A 79 4.37 -14.42 -1.94
N ALA A 80 3.86 -15.19 -0.97
CA ALA A 80 2.43 -15.23 -0.64
C ALA A 80 1.99 -14.02 0.21
N LEU A 81 0.79 -13.50 -0.04
CA LEU A 81 0.19 -12.45 0.79
C LEU A 81 -0.10 -12.99 2.21
N VAL A 82 0.52 -12.39 3.23
CA VAL A 82 0.37 -12.82 4.63
C VAL A 82 -0.78 -12.09 5.30
N TRP A 83 -0.79 -10.75 5.18
CA TRP A 83 -1.85 -9.90 5.72
C TRP A 83 -1.84 -8.54 5.02
N PHE A 84 -2.96 -7.84 5.08
CA PHE A 84 -3.08 -6.45 4.63
C PHE A 84 -4.07 -5.69 5.54
N ASN A 85 -3.97 -4.36 5.53
CA ASN A 85 -4.76 -3.51 6.41
C ASN A 85 -6.19 -3.29 5.93
N SER A 86 -7.03 -2.83 6.86
CA SER A 86 -8.33 -2.17 6.58
C SER A 86 -9.43 -3.05 5.96
N GLY A 87 -9.24 -4.37 5.88
CA GLY A 87 -10.22 -5.29 5.28
C GLY A 87 -10.36 -5.09 3.77
N PHE A 88 -11.39 -5.65 3.16
CA PHE A 88 -11.56 -5.62 1.70
C PHE A 88 -12.33 -4.42 1.15
N LEU A 89 -12.86 -3.52 1.96
CA LEU A 89 -13.53 -2.33 1.44
C LEU A 89 -12.47 -1.38 0.85
N TYR A 90 -12.59 -0.99 -0.42
CA TYR A 90 -11.55 -0.18 -1.09
C TYR A 90 -11.20 1.08 -0.30
N CYS A 91 -12.20 1.78 0.29
CA CYS A 91 -11.94 2.79 1.30
C CYS A 91 -12.64 2.43 2.62
N GLY A 92 -11.86 2.05 3.63
CA GLY A 92 -12.38 1.72 4.96
C GLY A 92 -12.96 2.89 5.76
N GLN A 93 -12.85 4.14 5.26
CA GLN A 93 -13.26 5.38 5.97
C GLN A 93 -14.49 6.05 5.33
N ASN A 94 -15.33 5.29 4.64
CA ASN A 94 -16.46 5.81 3.87
C ASN A 94 -17.47 6.64 4.68
N ASP A 95 -17.54 6.45 5.99
CA ASP A 95 -18.42 7.19 6.90
C ASP A 95 -17.99 8.64 7.17
N VAL A 96 -16.71 8.95 6.94
CA VAL A 96 -16.12 10.27 7.21
C VAL A 96 -15.53 10.95 5.97
N VAL A 97 -15.55 10.29 4.81
CA VAL A 97 -15.07 10.86 3.53
C VAL A 97 -16.03 11.95 3.04
N ASP A 98 -15.45 13.09 2.65
CA ASP A 98 -16.12 14.12 1.85
C ASP A 98 -15.95 13.78 0.36
N PHE A 99 -16.91 13.02 -0.18
CA PHE A 99 -16.82 12.50 -1.54
C PHE A 99 -16.76 13.60 -2.59
N GLU A 100 -17.51 14.68 -2.41
CA GLU A 100 -17.54 15.82 -3.31
C GLU A 100 -16.18 16.52 -3.37
N ASN A 101 -15.55 16.76 -2.22
CA ASN A 101 -14.21 17.34 -2.15
C ASN A 101 -13.15 16.40 -2.74
N GLU A 102 -13.13 15.12 -2.36
CA GLU A 102 -12.13 14.17 -2.86
C GLU A 102 -12.23 13.95 -4.38
N PHE A 103 -13.46 13.81 -4.90
CA PHE A 103 -13.71 13.68 -6.33
C PHE A 103 -13.25 14.92 -7.12
N SER A 104 -13.34 16.10 -6.51
CA SER A 104 -12.92 17.36 -7.16
C SER A 104 -11.42 17.43 -7.47
N HIS A 105 -10.58 16.67 -6.76
CA HIS A 105 -9.13 16.72 -6.90
C HIS A 105 -8.62 16.22 -8.26
N LYS A 106 -9.26 15.19 -8.83
CA LYS A 106 -8.96 14.63 -10.17
C LYS A 106 -7.49 14.26 -10.44
N SER A 107 -6.66 14.18 -9.40
CA SER A 107 -5.24 13.83 -9.49
C SER A 107 -5.01 12.33 -9.66
N ARG A 108 -5.97 11.50 -9.23
CA ARG A 108 -5.99 10.04 -9.30
C ARG A 108 -7.41 9.55 -9.55
N LEU A 109 -7.53 8.27 -9.91
CA LEU A 109 -8.80 7.62 -10.25
C LEU A 109 -9.49 8.33 -11.44
N LYS A 110 -8.69 8.80 -12.40
CA LYS A 110 -9.12 9.56 -13.58
C LYS A 110 -10.05 8.77 -14.50
N HIS A 111 -10.01 7.44 -14.43
CA HIS A 111 -10.96 6.58 -15.13
C HIS A 111 -12.41 6.74 -14.62
N ILE A 112 -12.62 7.25 -13.40
CA ILE A 112 -13.93 7.49 -12.82
C ILE A 112 -14.42 8.90 -13.22
N SER A 113 -15.52 8.95 -13.96
CA SER A 113 -15.97 10.19 -14.61
C SER A 113 -17.06 10.96 -13.87
N ASN A 114 -17.73 10.33 -12.90
CA ASN A 114 -18.79 10.98 -12.12
C ASN A 114 -18.71 10.59 -10.63
N LEU A 115 -19.38 11.40 -9.81
CA LEU A 115 -19.34 11.28 -8.35
C LEU A 115 -20.00 10.00 -7.84
N GLU A 116 -21.03 9.49 -8.53
CA GLU A 116 -21.74 8.28 -8.09
C GLU A 116 -20.87 7.02 -8.29
N ASP A 117 -20.18 6.94 -9.43
CA ASP A 117 -19.21 5.88 -9.68
C ASP A 117 -18.03 5.96 -8.70
N PHE A 118 -17.63 7.17 -8.30
CA PHE A 118 -16.58 7.37 -7.29
C PHE A 118 -17.01 6.86 -5.91
N LYS A 119 -18.23 7.18 -5.49
CA LYS A 119 -18.85 6.66 -4.25
C LYS A 119 -18.93 5.13 -4.29
N THR A 120 -19.41 4.59 -5.41
CA THR A 120 -19.52 3.14 -5.63
C THR A 120 -18.15 2.46 -5.58
N PHE A 121 -17.13 3.04 -6.22
CA PHE A 121 -15.78 2.50 -6.21
C PHE A 121 -15.18 2.45 -4.81
N TYR A 122 -15.35 3.50 -4.01
CA TYR A 122 -14.89 3.53 -2.62
C TYR A 122 -15.57 2.47 -1.73
N GLN A 123 -16.79 2.09 -2.08
CA GLN A 123 -17.56 1.04 -1.42
C GLN A 123 -17.36 -0.35 -2.03
N SER A 124 -16.63 -0.43 -3.14
CA SER A 124 -16.34 -1.69 -3.83
C SER A 124 -15.25 -2.48 -3.12
N PRO A 125 -15.17 -3.81 -3.34
CA PRO A 125 -14.08 -4.60 -2.80
C PRO A 125 -12.75 -4.23 -3.47
N LEU A 126 -11.69 -4.14 -2.67
CA LEU A 126 -10.30 -4.06 -3.14
C LEU A 126 -10.00 -5.31 -3.98
N ARG A 127 -9.60 -5.09 -5.23
CA ARG A 127 -9.03 -6.13 -6.08
C ARG A 127 -7.52 -6.20 -5.85
N ILE A 128 -7.02 -7.40 -5.58
CA ILE A 128 -5.62 -7.66 -5.27
C ILE A 128 -5.06 -8.58 -6.35
N GLU A 129 -4.24 -8.01 -7.23
CA GLU A 129 -3.56 -8.74 -8.32
C GLU A 129 -2.06 -8.80 -8.07
N SER A 130 -1.53 -7.78 -7.39
CA SER A 130 -0.09 -7.60 -7.21
C SER A 130 0.24 -6.95 -5.87
N ALA A 131 1.52 -7.02 -5.52
CA ALA A 131 2.11 -6.29 -4.42
C ALA A 131 3.41 -5.61 -4.85
N ILE A 132 3.65 -4.40 -4.36
CA ILE A 132 4.92 -3.69 -4.53
C ILE A 132 5.58 -3.52 -3.17
N ILE A 133 6.75 -4.13 -3.00
CA ILE A 133 7.67 -3.86 -1.89
C ILE A 133 8.65 -2.80 -2.40
N PRO A 134 8.52 -1.53 -1.99
CA PRO A 134 9.39 -0.50 -2.52
C PRO A 134 10.82 -0.64 -2.01
N PRO A 135 11.82 -0.07 -2.71
CA PRO A 135 13.18 0.00 -2.19
C PRO A 135 13.16 0.79 -0.89
N MET A 136 13.57 0.14 0.22
CA MET A 136 13.58 0.76 1.53
C MET A 136 14.95 1.36 1.85
N ASP A 137 14.98 2.67 1.94
CA ASP A 137 15.84 3.39 2.87
C ASP A 137 15.08 4.66 3.30
N LEU A 138 14.81 4.80 4.61
CA LEU A 138 14.07 5.95 5.16
C LEU A 138 14.83 7.27 5.01
N ASP A 139 16.16 7.18 4.88
CA ASP A 139 17.06 8.32 4.78
C ASP A 139 17.42 8.66 3.33
N ILE A 140 17.08 7.80 2.35
CA ILE A 140 17.36 8.08 0.94
C ILE A 140 16.18 8.80 0.28
N GLN A 141 16.46 10.02 -0.17
CA GLN A 141 15.68 10.67 -1.22
C GLN A 141 16.44 10.56 -2.54
N ALA A 142 15.95 9.72 -3.44
CA ALA A 142 16.52 9.53 -4.78
C ALA A 142 16.07 10.68 -5.70
N VAL A 143 16.47 11.91 -5.38
CA VAL A 143 16.13 13.11 -6.16
C VAL A 143 16.68 12.98 -7.57
N ASN A 144 15.83 13.21 -8.57
CA ASN A 144 16.17 13.04 -9.97
C ASN A 144 15.50 14.14 -10.83
N VAL A 145 15.91 14.25 -12.09
CA VAL A 145 15.37 15.20 -13.09
C VAL A 145 14.48 14.52 -14.13
N ASP A 146 14.26 13.21 -14.00
CA ASP A 146 13.49 12.38 -14.95
C ASP A 146 12.01 12.26 -14.60
N ASP A 147 11.57 13.01 -13.59
CA ASP A 147 10.22 12.95 -13.02
C ASP A 147 9.88 11.58 -12.41
N GLU A 148 10.89 10.75 -12.07
CA GLU A 148 10.64 9.49 -11.36
C GLU A 148 10.40 9.73 -9.85
N PRO A 149 9.67 8.83 -9.17
CA PRO A 149 9.48 8.92 -7.72
C PRO A 149 10.82 9.01 -7.00
N SER A 150 10.92 9.92 -6.02
CA SER A 150 12.14 10.08 -5.21
C SER A 150 12.13 9.25 -3.93
N LYS A 151 10.98 8.67 -3.58
CA LYS A 151 10.75 7.89 -2.36
C LYS A 151 9.93 6.66 -2.69
N GLY A 152 10.19 5.57 -1.97
CA GLY A 152 9.49 4.30 -2.17
C GLY A 152 8.00 4.36 -1.81
N TRP A 153 7.65 5.25 -0.88
CA TRP A 153 6.29 5.47 -0.41
C TRP A 153 5.87 6.93 -0.57
N PHE A 154 4.60 7.13 -0.96
CA PHE A 154 3.94 8.42 -1.01
C PHE A 154 2.52 8.29 -0.42
N MET A 155 2.19 9.15 0.55
CA MET A 155 0.83 9.24 1.08
C MET A 155 0.08 10.35 0.34
N ASP A 156 -0.96 9.98 -0.39
CA ASP A 156 -1.83 10.94 -1.05
C ASP A 156 -2.95 11.37 -0.10
N LYS A 157 -2.74 12.49 0.60
CA LYS A 157 -3.68 12.99 1.61
C LYS A 157 -5.05 13.40 1.04
N ARG A 158 -5.20 13.44 -0.28
CA ARG A 158 -6.43 13.87 -0.96
C ARG A 158 -7.48 12.78 -1.05
N TYR A 159 -7.13 11.52 -0.77
CA TYR A 159 -8.01 10.38 -1.03
C TYR A 159 -8.16 9.47 0.20
N CYS A 160 -9.36 8.90 0.33
CA CYS A 160 -9.81 8.01 1.38
C CYS A 160 -9.52 8.57 2.79
N ASN A 161 -9.99 9.80 3.04
CA ASN A 161 -9.77 10.55 4.27
C ASN A 161 -8.29 10.58 4.69
N SER A 162 -7.44 10.99 3.76
CA SER A 162 -5.98 11.04 3.93
C SER A 162 -5.28 9.69 4.17
N TYR A 163 -5.90 8.57 3.78
CA TYR A 163 -5.34 7.23 4.02
C TYR A 163 -4.90 6.49 2.74
N MET A 164 -4.84 7.17 1.59
CA MET A 164 -4.31 6.58 0.36
C MET A 164 -2.76 6.47 0.40
N TRP A 165 -2.24 5.26 0.23
CA TRP A 165 -0.81 4.99 0.19
C TRP A 165 -0.40 4.45 -1.18
N CYS A 166 0.67 5.02 -1.72
CA CYS A 166 1.24 4.63 -3.00
C CYS A 166 2.66 4.12 -2.79
N ALA A 167 2.97 2.95 -3.33
CA ALA A 167 4.32 2.41 -3.36
C ALA A 167 4.83 2.29 -4.80
N TYR A 168 6.14 2.45 -4.95
CA TYR A 168 6.83 2.38 -6.24
C TYR A 168 7.87 1.26 -6.25
N ASP A 169 7.92 0.48 -7.32
CA ASP A 169 8.93 -0.57 -7.48
C ASP A 169 10.32 0.00 -7.82
N LYS A 170 10.37 1.25 -8.30
CA LYS A 170 11.59 1.95 -8.66
C LYS A 170 11.52 3.39 -8.19
N ILE A 171 12.64 3.91 -7.73
CA ILE A 171 12.80 5.32 -7.38
C ILE A 171 14.12 5.83 -7.95
N GLY A 172 14.24 7.14 -8.12
CA GLY A 172 15.45 7.76 -8.65
C GLY A 172 15.57 7.70 -10.17
N GLY A 173 16.64 8.30 -10.67
CA GLY A 173 16.88 8.50 -12.09
C GLY A 173 18.16 9.29 -12.32
N ARG A 174 18.22 10.09 -13.40
CA ARG A 174 19.32 11.03 -13.62
C ARG A 174 19.28 12.15 -12.60
N THR A 175 20.42 12.48 -12.00
CA THR A 175 20.57 13.61 -11.07
C THR A 175 21.01 14.87 -11.81
N LYS A 176 20.94 16.03 -11.15
CA LYS A 176 21.42 17.31 -11.72
C LYS A 176 22.91 17.28 -12.09
N ASP A 177 23.69 16.47 -11.40
CA ASP A 177 25.13 16.29 -11.64
C ASP A 177 25.44 15.24 -12.73
N GLY A 178 24.40 14.72 -13.41
CA GLY A 178 24.54 13.72 -14.47
C GLY A 178 24.78 12.29 -13.98
N LYS A 179 24.72 12.03 -12.67
CA LYS A 179 24.79 10.67 -12.10
C LYS A 179 23.44 9.97 -12.21
N TYR A 180 23.41 8.66 -11.98
CA TYR A 180 22.18 7.89 -11.93
C TYR A 180 22.02 7.27 -10.53
N ASN A 181 20.94 7.56 -9.83
CA ASN A 181 20.72 7.18 -8.42
C ASN A 181 19.53 6.24 -8.21
N ARG A 182 19.24 5.40 -9.22
CA ARG A 182 18.10 4.49 -9.19
C ARG A 182 18.24 3.42 -8.12
N LEU A 183 17.12 3.14 -7.46
CA LEU A 183 16.96 2.03 -6.53
C LEU A 183 15.73 1.22 -6.95
N GLU A 184 15.82 -0.10 -6.76
CA GLU A 184 14.81 -1.06 -7.17
C GLU A 184 14.29 -1.83 -5.97
N GLY A 185 12.97 -1.91 -5.87
CA GLY A 185 12.23 -2.78 -4.98
C GLY A 185 11.81 -4.05 -5.70
N LYS A 186 10.70 -4.63 -5.26
CA LYS A 186 10.17 -5.88 -5.79
C LYS A 186 8.70 -5.72 -6.18
N VAL A 187 8.36 -6.21 -7.37
CA VAL A 187 6.98 -6.43 -7.80
C VAL A 187 6.67 -7.91 -7.68
N ILE A 188 5.53 -8.23 -7.08
CA ILE A 188 5.00 -9.58 -6.96
C ILE A 188 3.66 -9.59 -7.65
N ASN A 189 3.51 -10.45 -8.66
CA ASN A 189 2.22 -10.72 -9.28
C ASN A 189 1.73 -12.04 -8.70
N PHE A 190 0.55 -12.03 -8.08
CA PHE A 190 -0.03 -13.24 -7.51
C PHE A 190 -0.52 -14.16 -8.64
N ASP A 191 -0.53 -15.47 -8.39
CA ASP A 191 -1.08 -16.42 -9.36
C ASP A 191 -2.62 -16.33 -9.44
N ASP A 192 -3.19 -16.88 -10.51
CA ASP A 192 -4.64 -16.78 -10.77
C ASP A 192 -5.45 -17.36 -9.60
N LYS A 193 -4.98 -18.45 -8.99
CA LYS A 193 -5.65 -19.09 -7.86
C LYS A 193 -5.70 -18.17 -6.64
N ALA A 194 -4.61 -17.48 -6.32
CA ALA A 194 -4.57 -16.52 -5.24
C ALA A 194 -5.47 -15.31 -5.55
N GLN A 195 -5.43 -14.79 -6.78
CA GLN A 195 -6.28 -13.67 -7.20
C GLN A 195 -7.78 -14.00 -7.12
N GLU A 196 -8.18 -15.19 -7.57
CA GLU A 196 -9.56 -15.70 -7.46
C GLU A 196 -9.99 -15.80 -5.99
N LEU A 197 -9.10 -16.29 -5.13
CA LEU A 197 -9.37 -16.40 -3.69
C LEU A 197 -9.52 -15.03 -3.02
N PHE A 198 -8.66 -14.06 -3.35
CA PHE A 198 -8.76 -12.69 -2.86
C PHE A 198 -10.04 -12.01 -3.35
N THR A 199 -10.40 -12.25 -4.61
CA THR A 199 -11.64 -11.76 -5.22
C THR A 199 -12.86 -12.29 -4.49
N TYR A 200 -12.91 -13.61 -4.27
CA TYR A 200 -13.96 -14.27 -3.51
C TYR A 200 -14.10 -13.70 -2.09
N TYR A 201 -13.00 -13.61 -1.34
CA TYR A 201 -13.04 -13.04 0.02
C TYR A 201 -13.43 -11.57 0.04
N GLY A 202 -13.04 -10.79 -0.98
CA GLY A 202 -13.48 -9.42 -1.14
C GLY A 202 -14.98 -9.31 -1.34
N ASP A 203 -15.54 -10.13 -2.23
CA ASP A 203 -16.98 -10.13 -2.53
C ASP A 203 -17.82 -10.56 -1.31
N VAL A 204 -17.37 -11.60 -0.59
CA VAL A 204 -17.99 -12.01 0.68
C VAL A 204 -17.93 -10.89 1.73
N TRP A 205 -16.79 -10.22 1.87
CA TRP A 205 -16.60 -9.17 2.87
C TRP A 205 -17.54 -7.98 2.68
N VAL A 206 -17.82 -7.60 1.42
CA VAL A 206 -18.72 -6.49 1.09
C VAL A 206 -20.18 -6.93 0.85
N GLY A 207 -20.47 -8.23 0.91
CA GLY A 207 -21.83 -8.77 0.77
C GLY A 207 -22.36 -8.80 -0.66
N LEU A 208 -21.51 -9.11 -1.64
CA LEU A 208 -21.88 -9.26 -3.06
C LEU A 208 -22.21 -10.70 -3.47
N GLU A 209 -21.97 -11.69 -2.61
CA GLU A 209 -22.34 -13.10 -2.81
C GLU A 209 -23.67 -13.51 -2.17
#